data_AF-A0A7S1MDU6-F1
#
_entry.id   AF-A0A7S1MDU6-F1
#
_cell.length_a   1.000
_cell.length_b   1.000
_cell.length_c   1.000
_cell.angle_alpha   90.00
_cell.angle_beta   90.00
_cell.angle_gamma   90.00
#
_symmetry.space_group_name_H-M   'P 1'
#
loop_
_entity.id
_entity.type
_entity.pdbx_description
1 polymer ?
#
loop_
_entity_poly.entity_id
_entity_poly.type
_entity_poly.pdbx_seq_one_letter_code
_entity_poly.pdbx_strand_id
1 'polypeptide(L)'
;GFTRDVRVRIGAVMQCPITRVTPDTIECTTAIVHADPLYVPGYTTDQSEPIVVYVADGPTAVCTTAASASCGTLQLKFGGMQLPSIAAVTPLSGQSQLLTLTGVNFVGTETIQAAGAECNVTRRSIDDARDSVSTVYCQLPADAAAATGKVNAVSAPYGIVPSTRTYTLAMSVRGVTPSRGSVAGGHLITVSGTGFPIDAQAFVGGQRCQVGPLYRGTSQNLSHIVCETSALPSLATLDGVITVTSARAAASATCTCTYMYDTGITPIVTRVTPLTGQEGTEVNISGSRVTLERPEFTVAGVPLPNATLGELQWTVRIGRLPGVRAPIMLRYRLGYAWVSAQEFAVYPFITGINPRWSSYNGGQNITITGSNFRGTAGDTIRVTVCGHECPVTASTHSAITCVSPPRANPTAYAARPALERQAYQSRLAATPYLEVPQAASANVIDGDATTSYNMTRSLGISLAIGLDLGDQVYARIANVGYATPPMRHHELD
;
A
#
# COMPACT_ATOMS: atom_id res chain seq x y z
N GLY A 1 -46.35 -45.94 -41.41
CA GLY A 1 -45.13 -46.70 -41.76
C GLY A 1 -44.12 -45.75 -42.36
N PHE A 2 -43.27 -45.15 -41.54
CA PHE A 2 -42.23 -44.22 -42.00
C PHE A 2 -40.98 -45.04 -42.37
N THR A 3 -40.93 -45.59 -43.58
CA THR A 3 -39.84 -46.49 -43.99
C THR A 3 -38.74 -45.85 -44.85
N ARG A 4 -38.71 -44.51 -45.04
CA ARG A 4 -37.50 -43.74 -45.45
C ARG A 4 -37.72 -42.22 -45.38
N ASP A 5 -36.63 -41.50 -45.07
CA ASP A 5 -36.39 -40.04 -45.05
C ASP A 5 -37.46 -39.13 -44.44
N VAL A 6 -37.50 -39.09 -43.09
CA VAL A 6 -38.19 -38.05 -42.32
C VAL A 6 -37.17 -36.97 -41.91
N ARG A 7 -37.51 -35.69 -42.07
CA ARG A 7 -36.69 -34.56 -41.58
C ARG A 7 -37.57 -33.62 -40.75
N VAL A 8 -37.11 -33.27 -39.55
CA VAL A 8 -37.80 -32.34 -38.66
C VAL A 8 -37.05 -31.01 -38.63
N ARG A 9 -37.75 -29.89 -38.79
CA ARG A 9 -37.20 -28.53 -38.63
C ARG A 9 -38.02 -27.73 -37.63
N ILE A 10 -37.35 -26.91 -36.83
CA ILE A 10 -37.95 -25.97 -35.89
C ILE A 10 -37.70 -24.56 -36.43
N GLY A 11 -38.77 -23.88 -36.85
CA GLY A 11 -38.67 -22.59 -37.53
C GLY A 11 -37.91 -22.65 -38.86
N ALA A 12 -37.50 -21.50 -39.39
CA ALA A 12 -36.88 -21.41 -40.72
C ALA A 12 -35.49 -22.06 -40.81
N VAL A 13 -34.77 -22.22 -39.69
CA VAL A 13 -33.30 -22.41 -39.74
C VAL A 13 -32.79 -23.62 -38.98
N MET A 14 -33.49 -24.12 -37.95
CA MET A 14 -33.00 -25.22 -37.13
C MET A 14 -33.44 -26.58 -37.63
N GLN A 15 -32.48 -27.46 -37.88
CA GLN A 15 -32.72 -28.89 -38.11
C GLN A 15 -32.77 -29.62 -36.78
N CYS A 16 -33.69 -30.58 -36.64
CA CYS A 16 -33.78 -31.49 -35.52
C CYS A 16 -33.39 -32.90 -35.97
N PRO A 17 -32.11 -33.28 -35.81
CA PRO A 17 -31.64 -34.64 -36.07
C PRO A 17 -32.48 -35.66 -35.31
N ILE A 18 -33.11 -36.56 -36.05
CA ILE A 18 -34.00 -37.59 -35.50
C ILE A 18 -33.16 -38.64 -34.78
N THR A 19 -33.45 -38.84 -33.51
CA THR A 19 -32.79 -39.84 -32.65
C THR A 19 -33.56 -41.15 -32.62
N ARG A 20 -34.89 -41.11 -32.78
CA ARG A 20 -35.74 -42.30 -32.80
C ARG A 20 -37.03 -42.07 -33.58
N VAL A 21 -37.47 -43.08 -34.32
CA VAL A 21 -38.80 -43.11 -34.94
C VAL A 21 -39.52 -44.37 -34.50
N THR A 22 -40.75 -44.21 -34.02
CA THR A 22 -41.70 -45.30 -33.77
C THR A 22 -42.94 -45.09 -34.65
N PRO A 23 -43.90 -46.05 -34.67
CA PRO A 23 -45.15 -45.86 -35.41
C PRO A 23 -45.92 -44.60 -35.00
N ASP A 24 -45.80 -44.18 -33.73
CA ASP A 24 -46.60 -43.11 -33.13
C ASP A 24 -45.78 -41.89 -32.68
N THR A 25 -44.44 -41.99 -32.65
CA THR A 25 -43.56 -40.92 -32.14
C THR A 25 -42.33 -40.71 -33.00
N ILE A 26 -41.94 -39.44 -33.16
CA ILE A 26 -40.63 -39.03 -33.68
C ILE A 26 -39.92 -38.30 -32.54
N GLU A 27 -38.79 -38.84 -32.11
CA GLU A 27 -37.88 -38.19 -31.15
C GLU A 27 -36.71 -37.60 -31.93
N CYS A 28 -36.37 -36.36 -31.64
CA CYS A 28 -35.24 -35.68 -32.24
C CYS A 28 -34.60 -34.74 -31.21
N THR A 29 -33.32 -34.46 -31.36
CA THR A 29 -32.57 -33.58 -30.44
C THR A 29 -31.94 -32.44 -31.23
N THR A 30 -32.24 -31.19 -30.87
CA THR A 30 -31.59 -30.00 -31.43
C THR A 30 -30.43 -29.52 -30.57
N ALA A 31 -29.58 -28.66 -31.13
CA ALA A 31 -28.79 -27.74 -30.32
C ALA A 31 -29.72 -26.79 -29.53
N ILE A 32 -29.19 -26.17 -28.47
CA ILE A 32 -29.94 -25.29 -27.55
C ILE A 32 -30.63 -24.17 -28.33
N VAL A 33 -31.94 -23.98 -28.08
CA VAL A 33 -32.75 -22.93 -28.72
C VAL A 33 -32.74 -21.62 -27.92
N HIS A 34 -32.54 -21.65 -26.59
CA HIS A 34 -32.22 -20.47 -25.76
C HIS A 34 -31.82 -20.84 -24.32
N ALA A 35 -31.21 -19.91 -23.56
CA ALA A 35 -30.59 -20.16 -22.24
C ALA A 35 -31.31 -19.54 -21.01
N ASP A 36 -32.52 -18.97 -21.13
CA ASP A 36 -33.24 -18.37 -19.98
C ASP A 36 -34.75 -18.71 -20.02
N PRO A 37 -35.34 -19.35 -18.97
CA PRO A 37 -36.77 -19.65 -18.93
C PRO A 37 -37.66 -18.49 -18.43
N LEU A 38 -37.11 -17.38 -17.92
CA LEU A 38 -37.92 -16.33 -17.28
C LEU A 38 -37.49 -14.92 -17.71
N TYR A 39 -38.25 -14.38 -18.68
CA TYR A 39 -38.42 -12.96 -19.01
C TYR A 39 -37.49 -12.33 -20.07
N VAL A 40 -38.11 -11.86 -21.16
CA VAL A 40 -37.58 -10.81 -22.06
C VAL A 40 -38.66 -9.72 -22.19
N PRO A 41 -38.39 -8.45 -21.86
CA PRO A 41 -39.31 -7.37 -22.18
C PRO A 41 -39.29 -7.11 -23.70
N GLY A 42 -40.39 -7.47 -24.37
CA GLY A 42 -40.61 -7.23 -25.81
C GLY A 42 -40.92 -8.47 -26.66
N TYR A 43 -40.81 -9.68 -26.09
CA TYR A 43 -41.18 -10.92 -26.78
C TYR A 43 -42.33 -11.62 -26.03
N THR A 44 -43.53 -11.53 -26.59
CA THR A 44 -44.68 -12.28 -26.09
C THR A 44 -44.62 -13.73 -26.58
N THR A 45 -45.04 -14.66 -25.74
CA THR A 45 -45.09 -16.13 -25.93
C THR A 45 -46.00 -16.62 -27.06
N ASP A 46 -46.27 -15.79 -28.06
CA ASP A 46 -47.30 -16.00 -29.09
C ASP A 46 -46.74 -16.00 -30.53
N GLN A 47 -45.42 -16.10 -30.69
CA GLN A 47 -44.80 -16.42 -31.98
C GLN A 47 -44.35 -17.88 -31.93
N SER A 48 -45.30 -18.79 -32.10
CA SER A 48 -45.02 -20.21 -32.30
C SER A 48 -44.36 -20.38 -33.67
N GLU A 49 -43.03 -20.36 -33.72
CA GLU A 49 -42.29 -20.80 -34.90
C GLU A 49 -42.77 -22.22 -35.27
N PRO A 50 -43.30 -22.44 -36.48
CA PRO A 50 -43.89 -23.73 -36.84
C PRO A 50 -42.80 -24.81 -36.89
N ILE A 51 -43.03 -25.93 -36.21
CA ILE A 51 -42.21 -27.13 -36.37
C ILE A 51 -42.70 -27.87 -37.59
N VAL A 52 -41.91 -27.88 -38.66
CA VAL A 52 -42.28 -28.49 -39.93
C VAL A 52 -41.60 -29.85 -40.07
N VAL A 53 -42.40 -30.90 -40.25
CA VAL A 53 -41.94 -32.26 -40.54
C VAL A 53 -42.06 -32.52 -42.04
N TYR A 54 -40.95 -32.85 -42.69
CA TYR A 54 -40.90 -33.22 -44.11
C TYR A 54 -40.81 -34.74 -44.23
N VAL A 55 -41.68 -35.33 -45.04
CA VAL A 55 -41.67 -36.74 -45.42
C VAL A 55 -41.63 -36.81 -46.95
N ALA A 56 -40.62 -37.46 -47.52
CA ALA A 56 -40.44 -37.50 -48.97
C ALA A 56 -41.45 -38.45 -49.65
N ASP A 57 -42.04 -37.97 -50.76
CA ASP A 57 -42.88 -38.66 -51.76
C ASP A 57 -44.41 -38.74 -51.55
N GLY A 58 -45.02 -37.61 -51.19
CA GLY A 58 -46.47 -37.33 -51.27
C GLY A 58 -46.73 -35.86 -50.93
N PRO A 59 -47.95 -35.29 -51.10
CA PRO A 59 -48.18 -33.85 -50.91
C PRO A 59 -47.61 -33.43 -49.55
N THR A 60 -46.70 -32.46 -49.57
CA THR A 60 -45.94 -31.98 -48.43
C THR A 60 -46.86 -31.67 -47.26
N ALA A 61 -46.98 -32.58 -46.30
CA ALA A 61 -47.76 -32.35 -45.09
C ALA A 61 -46.95 -31.43 -44.17
N VAL A 62 -47.18 -30.12 -44.29
CA VAL A 62 -46.70 -29.14 -43.31
C VAL A 62 -47.60 -29.28 -42.08
N CYS A 63 -47.18 -30.08 -41.12
CA CYS A 63 -47.81 -30.08 -39.80
C CYS A 63 -47.37 -28.81 -39.07
N THR A 64 -48.29 -28.00 -38.58
CA THR A 64 -47.99 -26.90 -37.65
C THR A 64 -48.67 -27.20 -36.31
N THR A 65 -48.40 -26.43 -35.26
CA THR A 65 -49.09 -26.56 -33.97
C THR A 65 -50.60 -26.33 -34.05
N ALA A 66 -51.08 -25.72 -35.14
CA ALA A 66 -52.49 -25.70 -35.51
C ALA A 66 -52.84 -26.93 -36.37
N ALA A 67 -53.85 -27.69 -35.93
CA ALA A 67 -54.29 -28.93 -36.56
C ALA A 67 -54.48 -28.76 -38.08
N SER A 68 -53.83 -29.61 -38.86
CA SER A 68 -54.09 -29.77 -40.30
C SER A 68 -54.75 -31.12 -40.54
N ALA A 69 -55.57 -31.24 -41.59
CA ALA A 69 -56.35 -32.46 -41.89
C ALA A 69 -55.48 -33.72 -42.14
N SER A 70 -54.16 -33.56 -42.25
CA SER A 70 -53.18 -34.60 -42.60
C SER A 70 -52.33 -35.07 -41.42
N CYS A 71 -52.33 -34.34 -40.30
CA CYS A 71 -51.54 -34.64 -39.10
C CYS A 71 -52.45 -34.52 -37.88
N GLY A 72 -52.58 -35.56 -37.07
CA GLY A 72 -53.32 -35.45 -35.79
C GLY A 72 -52.76 -34.34 -34.88
N THR A 73 -53.39 -34.11 -33.73
CA THR A 73 -52.92 -33.12 -32.74
C THR A 73 -51.48 -33.42 -32.30
N LEU A 74 -50.52 -32.59 -32.70
CA LEU A 74 -49.12 -32.72 -32.34
C LEU A 74 -48.94 -32.18 -30.90
N GLN A 75 -48.72 -33.05 -29.92
CA GLN A 75 -48.37 -32.61 -28.56
C GLN A 75 -46.86 -32.49 -28.40
N LEU A 76 -46.37 -31.27 -28.14
CA LEU A 76 -44.97 -30.99 -27.86
C LEU A 76 -44.71 -31.13 -26.36
N LYS A 77 -43.73 -31.94 -25.98
CA LYS A 77 -43.16 -31.98 -24.62
C LYS A 77 -41.69 -31.54 -24.68
N PHE A 78 -41.38 -30.41 -24.06
CA PHE A 78 -40.00 -29.99 -23.82
C PHE A 78 -39.46 -30.71 -22.59
N GLY A 79 -38.25 -31.28 -22.68
CA GLY A 79 -37.52 -31.75 -21.51
C GLY A 79 -36.93 -30.56 -20.75
N GLY A 80 -37.25 -30.42 -19.46
CA GLY A 80 -36.68 -29.36 -18.63
C GLY A 80 -35.15 -29.45 -18.54
N MET A 81 -34.47 -28.33 -18.70
CA MET A 81 -33.01 -28.22 -18.50
C MET A 81 -32.71 -28.48 -17.01
N GLN A 82 -31.97 -29.56 -16.70
CA GLN A 82 -31.56 -29.88 -15.33
C GLN A 82 -30.14 -29.34 -15.09
N LEU A 83 -30.03 -28.28 -14.29
CA LEU A 83 -28.75 -27.76 -13.81
C LEU A 83 -28.23 -28.64 -12.65
N PRO A 84 -26.91 -28.88 -12.54
CA PRO A 84 -26.35 -29.58 -11.40
C PRO A 84 -26.64 -28.81 -10.11
N SER A 85 -26.96 -29.52 -9.02
CA SER A 85 -27.12 -28.88 -7.71
C SER A 85 -26.22 -29.55 -6.67
N ILE A 86 -25.55 -28.73 -5.87
CA ILE A 86 -24.70 -29.19 -4.76
C ILE A 86 -25.54 -29.22 -3.50
N ALA A 87 -25.77 -30.42 -2.95
CA ALA A 87 -26.53 -30.62 -1.71
C ALA A 87 -25.65 -30.50 -0.45
N ALA A 88 -24.47 -31.10 -0.47
CA ALA A 88 -23.52 -31.06 0.65
C ALA A 88 -22.07 -30.97 0.19
N VAL A 89 -21.24 -30.40 1.06
CA VAL A 89 -19.79 -30.29 0.90
C VAL A 89 -19.15 -30.68 2.23
N THR A 90 -18.17 -31.57 2.20
CA THR A 90 -17.42 -32.00 3.38
C THR A 90 -15.93 -32.17 3.06
N PRO A 91 -15.01 -31.61 3.87
CA PRO A 91 -15.26 -30.69 4.98
C PRO A 91 -15.65 -29.28 4.52
N LEU A 92 -16.12 -28.42 5.44
CA LEU A 92 -16.43 -27.00 5.15
C LEU A 92 -15.24 -26.05 5.42
N SER A 93 -14.14 -26.56 5.97
CA SER A 93 -12.91 -25.79 6.21
C SER A 93 -11.67 -26.69 6.22
N GLY A 94 -10.52 -26.17 5.81
CA GLY A 94 -9.25 -26.91 5.83
C GLY A 94 -8.10 -26.18 5.13
N GLN A 95 -6.90 -26.79 5.08
CA GLN A 95 -5.68 -26.16 4.52
C GLN A 95 -5.29 -26.65 3.11
N SER A 96 -5.65 -27.88 2.71
CA SER A 96 -5.51 -28.40 1.32
C SER A 96 -6.13 -29.82 1.21
N GLN A 97 -7.38 -29.97 1.63
CA GLN A 97 -7.98 -31.30 1.75
C GLN A 97 -8.71 -31.73 0.47
N LEU A 98 -8.92 -33.04 0.37
CA LEU A 98 -9.89 -33.64 -0.54
C LEU A 98 -11.28 -33.18 -0.11
N LEU A 99 -11.95 -32.37 -0.94
CA LEU A 99 -13.36 -32.04 -0.77
C LEU A 99 -14.21 -33.17 -1.36
N THR A 100 -15.23 -33.55 -0.62
CA THR A 100 -16.30 -34.42 -1.08
C THR A 100 -17.57 -33.59 -1.24
N LEU A 101 -18.14 -33.60 -2.45
CA LEU A 101 -19.39 -32.94 -2.78
C LEU A 101 -20.43 -34.00 -3.11
N THR A 102 -21.64 -33.87 -2.57
CA THR A 102 -22.79 -34.68 -2.96
C THR A 102 -23.87 -33.80 -3.53
N GLY A 103 -24.56 -34.26 -4.56
CA GLY A 103 -25.62 -33.51 -5.20
C GLY A 103 -26.28 -34.29 -6.32
N VAL A 104 -27.04 -33.62 -7.17
CA VAL A 104 -27.79 -34.26 -8.26
C VAL A 104 -27.50 -33.58 -9.58
N ASN A 105 -27.77 -34.29 -10.68
CA ASN A 105 -27.66 -33.77 -12.06
C ASN A 105 -26.23 -33.32 -12.44
N PHE A 106 -25.21 -33.96 -11.87
CA PHE A 106 -23.83 -33.82 -12.35
C PHE A 106 -23.64 -34.62 -13.64
N VAL A 107 -23.17 -33.97 -14.71
CA VAL A 107 -22.96 -34.55 -16.05
C VAL A 107 -21.49 -34.84 -16.36
N GLY A 108 -20.59 -34.61 -15.39
CA GLY A 108 -19.19 -35.05 -15.47
C GLY A 108 -18.22 -34.05 -16.10
N THR A 109 -18.73 -32.99 -16.74
CA THR A 109 -17.94 -31.96 -17.41
C THR A 109 -17.75 -30.68 -16.59
N GLU A 110 -18.32 -30.62 -15.38
CA GLU A 110 -18.27 -29.41 -14.55
C GLU A 110 -16.90 -29.17 -13.97
N THR A 111 -16.45 -27.91 -13.95
CA THR A 111 -15.34 -27.52 -13.09
C THR A 111 -15.88 -27.17 -11.71
N ILE A 112 -15.19 -27.60 -10.64
CA ILE A 112 -15.59 -27.31 -9.27
C ILE A 112 -14.71 -26.18 -8.77
N GLN A 113 -15.31 -25.16 -8.16
CA GLN A 113 -14.59 -24.07 -7.50
C GLN A 113 -15.00 -24.00 -6.03
N ALA A 114 -14.05 -23.83 -5.13
CA ALA A 114 -14.31 -23.61 -3.71
C ALA A 114 -13.47 -22.45 -3.20
N ALA A 115 -14.11 -21.50 -2.51
CA ALA A 115 -13.48 -20.27 -2.04
C ALA A 115 -12.77 -19.45 -3.15
N GLY A 116 -13.25 -19.56 -4.39
CA GLY A 116 -12.66 -18.90 -5.57
C GLY A 116 -11.48 -19.63 -6.21
N ALA A 117 -11.01 -20.74 -5.63
CA ALA A 117 -9.97 -21.58 -6.22
C ALA A 117 -10.59 -22.75 -7.00
N GLU A 118 -10.03 -23.06 -8.18
CA GLU A 118 -10.42 -24.25 -8.94
C GLU A 118 -9.95 -25.52 -8.24
N CYS A 119 -10.87 -26.45 -8.04
CA CYS A 119 -10.67 -27.72 -7.37
C CYS A 119 -10.44 -28.81 -8.42
N ASN A 120 -9.29 -29.47 -8.36
CA ASN A 120 -8.94 -30.54 -9.29
C ASN A 120 -9.78 -31.80 -8.99
N VAL A 121 -10.73 -32.14 -9.86
CA VAL A 121 -11.60 -33.31 -9.66
C VAL A 121 -10.79 -34.60 -9.82
N THR A 122 -10.69 -35.37 -8.74
CA THR A 122 -9.86 -36.60 -8.68
C THR A 122 -10.65 -37.85 -9.00
N ARG A 123 -11.92 -37.91 -8.55
CA ARG A 123 -12.82 -39.03 -8.83
C ARG A 123 -14.26 -38.56 -8.80
N ARG A 124 -15.12 -39.22 -9.58
CA ARG A 124 -16.56 -39.00 -9.60
C ARG A 124 -17.28 -40.35 -9.45
N SER A 125 -18.38 -40.34 -8.72
CA SER A 125 -19.36 -41.41 -8.67
C SER A 125 -20.66 -40.79 -9.15
N ILE A 126 -20.88 -40.84 -10.47
CA ILE A 126 -22.06 -40.25 -11.13
C ILE A 126 -23.07 -41.36 -11.38
N ASP A 127 -24.34 -41.06 -11.12
CA ASP A 127 -25.46 -41.88 -11.56
C ASP A 127 -26.18 -41.13 -12.68
N ASP A 128 -26.31 -41.78 -13.84
CA ASP A 128 -26.94 -41.22 -15.05
C ASP A 128 -28.46 -41.13 -14.93
N ALA A 129 -29.04 -41.74 -13.90
CA ALA A 129 -30.46 -41.58 -13.60
C ALA A 129 -30.77 -40.15 -13.10
N ARG A 130 -31.91 -39.63 -13.58
CA ARG A 130 -32.37 -38.27 -13.22
C ARG A 130 -32.54 -38.15 -11.72
N ASP A 131 -32.08 -37.01 -11.18
CA ASP A 131 -32.15 -36.67 -9.75
C ASP A 131 -31.48 -37.71 -8.82
N SER A 132 -30.66 -38.61 -9.37
CA SER A 132 -29.85 -39.52 -8.58
C SER A 132 -28.69 -38.78 -7.91
N VAL A 133 -28.41 -39.19 -6.67
CA VAL A 133 -27.33 -38.62 -5.87
C VAL A 133 -25.99 -39.05 -6.45
N SER A 134 -25.23 -38.08 -6.93
CA SER A 134 -23.86 -38.23 -7.40
C SER A 134 -22.88 -37.64 -6.39
N THR A 135 -21.67 -38.22 -6.33
CA THR A 135 -20.59 -37.75 -5.46
C THR A 135 -19.37 -37.34 -6.28
N VAL A 136 -18.83 -36.15 -6.03
CA VAL A 136 -17.64 -35.62 -6.67
C VAL A 136 -16.56 -35.43 -5.61
N TYR A 137 -15.35 -35.90 -5.88
CA TYR A 137 -14.21 -35.70 -5.02
C TYR A 137 -13.18 -34.85 -5.73
N CYS A 138 -12.79 -33.74 -5.13
CA CYS A 138 -11.87 -32.79 -5.74
C CYS A 138 -10.82 -32.33 -4.72
N GLN A 139 -9.63 -31.98 -5.20
CA GLN A 139 -8.51 -31.52 -4.38
C GLN A 139 -8.20 -30.07 -4.72
N LEU A 140 -8.20 -29.21 -3.71
CA LEU A 140 -7.80 -27.82 -3.88
C LEU A 140 -6.28 -27.70 -4.10
N PRO A 141 -5.82 -26.69 -4.85
CA PRO A 141 -4.40 -26.42 -5.02
C PRO A 141 -3.74 -26.20 -3.66
N ALA A 142 -2.57 -26.81 -3.44
CA ALA A 142 -1.85 -26.72 -2.17
C ALA A 142 -1.35 -25.30 -1.85
N ASP A 143 -1.25 -24.46 -2.89
CA ASP A 143 -0.81 -23.08 -2.85
C ASP A 143 -1.95 -22.06 -2.91
N ALA A 144 -3.22 -22.50 -2.95
CA ALA A 144 -4.35 -21.58 -2.99
C ALA A 144 -4.37 -20.65 -1.76
N ALA A 145 -4.61 -19.35 -2.00
CA ALA A 145 -4.66 -18.35 -0.96
C ALA A 145 -5.84 -18.57 -0.01
N ALA A 146 -5.66 -18.29 1.28
CA ALA A 146 -6.72 -18.36 2.27
C ALA A 146 -7.87 -17.43 1.88
N ALA A 147 -9.07 -18.00 1.87
CA ALA A 147 -10.28 -17.33 1.45
C ALA A 147 -11.50 -18.06 2.02
N THR A 148 -12.57 -17.31 2.25
CA THR A 148 -13.90 -17.89 2.50
C THR A 148 -14.80 -17.52 1.33
N GLY A 149 -15.43 -18.53 0.72
CA GLY A 149 -16.32 -18.28 -0.41
C GLY A 149 -17.24 -19.46 -0.71
N LYS A 150 -18.15 -19.27 -1.67
CA LYS A 150 -19.08 -20.32 -2.09
C LYS A 150 -18.36 -21.46 -2.77
N VAL A 151 -18.98 -22.63 -2.72
CA VAL A 151 -18.62 -23.78 -3.53
C VAL A 151 -19.54 -23.81 -4.75
N ASN A 152 -18.97 -23.78 -5.94
CA ASN A 152 -19.73 -23.69 -7.19
C ASN A 152 -19.35 -24.85 -8.11
N ALA A 153 -20.33 -25.31 -8.89
CA ALA A 153 -20.07 -26.14 -10.06
C ALA A 153 -20.26 -25.27 -11.30
N VAL A 154 -19.27 -25.20 -12.18
CA VAL A 154 -19.34 -24.45 -13.43
C VAL A 154 -19.51 -25.45 -14.57
N SER A 155 -20.69 -25.43 -15.19
CA SER A 155 -21.04 -26.31 -16.29
C SER A 155 -20.99 -25.51 -17.58
N ALA A 156 -20.10 -25.84 -18.52
CA ALA A 156 -20.16 -25.24 -19.84
C ALA A 156 -21.30 -25.88 -20.66
N PRO A 157 -22.16 -25.13 -21.38
CA PRO A 157 -22.17 -23.66 -21.57
C PRO A 157 -23.00 -22.87 -20.54
N TYR A 158 -23.59 -23.54 -19.55
CA TYR A 158 -24.58 -23.00 -18.60
C TYR A 158 -24.04 -22.03 -17.54
N GLY A 159 -22.71 -21.92 -17.40
CA GLY A 159 -22.07 -21.00 -16.45
C GLY A 159 -22.00 -21.55 -15.02
N ILE A 160 -21.91 -20.64 -14.05
CA ILE A 160 -21.73 -20.97 -12.63
C ILE A 160 -23.08 -21.37 -12.04
N VAL A 161 -23.18 -22.59 -11.51
CA VAL A 161 -24.30 -23.00 -10.65
C VAL A 161 -23.89 -22.78 -9.19
N PRO A 162 -24.40 -21.71 -8.55
CA PRO A 162 -24.00 -21.37 -7.20
C PRO A 162 -24.63 -22.33 -6.19
N SER A 163 -23.86 -22.77 -5.20
CA SER A 163 -24.43 -23.41 -4.01
C SER A 163 -24.63 -22.40 -2.88
N THR A 164 -25.46 -22.75 -1.90
CA THR A 164 -25.52 -22.04 -0.61
C THR A 164 -24.40 -22.45 0.34
N ARG A 165 -23.57 -23.43 -0.05
CA ARG A 165 -22.47 -23.95 0.76
C ARG A 165 -21.25 -23.05 0.61
N THR A 166 -20.66 -22.69 1.74
CA THR A 166 -19.41 -21.95 1.81
C THR A 166 -18.30 -22.85 2.30
N TYR A 167 -17.10 -22.68 1.75
CA TYR A 167 -15.89 -23.34 2.19
C TYR A 167 -14.87 -22.28 2.63
N THR A 168 -14.19 -22.54 3.74
CA THR A 168 -13.11 -21.70 4.28
C THR A 168 -11.77 -22.40 4.08
N LEU A 169 -10.99 -21.89 3.13
CA LEU A 169 -9.61 -22.29 2.95
C LEU A 169 -8.73 -21.52 3.94
N ALA A 170 -8.07 -22.25 4.84
CA ALA A 170 -7.21 -21.69 5.88
C ALA A 170 -5.75 -21.62 5.43
N MET A 171 -5.03 -20.59 5.87
CA MET A 171 -3.57 -20.51 5.74
C MET A 171 -2.88 -21.27 6.88
N SER A 172 -1.58 -21.55 6.70
CA SER A 172 -0.73 -22.13 7.74
C SER A 172 0.59 -21.36 7.86
N VAL A 173 1.14 -21.31 9.07
CA VAL A 173 2.49 -20.80 9.31
C VAL A 173 3.37 -21.99 9.70
N ARG A 174 4.46 -22.19 8.98
CA ARG A 174 5.40 -23.30 9.17
C ARG A 174 6.58 -22.92 10.06
N GLY A 175 7.13 -21.73 9.88
CA GLY A 175 8.41 -21.37 10.48
C GLY A 175 8.84 -19.94 10.24
N VAL A 176 9.83 -19.48 10.99
CA VAL A 176 10.49 -18.18 10.82
C VAL A 176 12.00 -18.38 10.70
N THR A 177 12.62 -17.72 9.74
CA THR A 177 14.06 -17.78 9.50
C THR A 177 14.62 -16.40 9.17
N PRO A 178 15.68 -15.93 9.84
CA PRO A 178 16.26 -16.51 11.06
C PRO A 178 15.31 -16.40 12.26
N SER A 179 15.49 -17.26 13.27
CA SER A 179 14.63 -17.35 14.45
C SER A 179 15.15 -16.59 15.68
N ARG A 180 16.18 -15.75 15.53
CA ARG A 180 16.78 -14.99 16.64
C ARG A 180 17.34 -13.65 16.17
N GLY A 181 17.17 -12.58 16.94
CA GLY A 181 17.74 -11.27 16.61
C GLY A 181 17.62 -10.23 17.73
N SER A 182 17.94 -8.99 17.41
CA SER A 182 18.03 -7.88 18.36
C SER A 182 16.69 -7.51 18.99
N VAL A 183 16.68 -7.19 20.29
CA VAL A 183 15.51 -6.64 20.99
C VAL A 183 15.08 -5.27 20.43
N ALA A 184 15.97 -4.55 19.73
CA ALA A 184 15.68 -3.27 19.09
C ALA A 184 15.01 -3.42 17.70
N GLY A 185 14.70 -4.64 17.26
CA GLY A 185 14.05 -4.88 15.97
C GLY A 185 14.96 -4.70 14.76
N GLY A 186 14.40 -4.54 13.57
CA GLY A 186 15.11 -4.30 12.30
C GLY A 186 15.74 -5.54 11.67
N HIS A 187 15.55 -6.73 12.24
CA HIS A 187 16.08 -7.97 11.68
C HIS A 187 15.19 -8.41 10.52
N LEU A 188 15.78 -8.56 9.33
CA LEU A 188 15.10 -9.12 8.17
C LEU A 188 14.85 -10.62 8.38
N ILE A 189 13.58 -11.01 8.45
CA ILE A 189 13.14 -12.38 8.64
C ILE A 189 12.23 -12.80 7.48
N THR A 190 12.14 -14.11 7.28
CA THR A 190 11.19 -14.76 6.37
C THR A 190 10.29 -15.67 7.18
N VAL A 191 9.00 -15.36 7.20
CA VAL A 191 7.95 -16.22 7.72
C VAL A 191 7.49 -17.13 6.60
N SER A 192 7.64 -18.44 6.78
CA SER A 192 7.26 -19.47 5.81
C SER A 192 5.92 -20.11 6.18
N GLY A 193 5.15 -20.53 5.18
CA GLY A 193 3.83 -21.11 5.37
C GLY A 193 3.17 -21.49 4.06
N THR A 194 1.84 -21.55 4.05
CA THR A 194 1.02 -21.81 2.86
C THR A 194 -0.25 -20.98 2.88
N GLY A 195 -0.75 -20.65 1.70
CA GLY A 195 -2.01 -19.96 1.49
C GLY A 195 -2.02 -18.50 1.98
N PHE A 196 -0.88 -17.81 2.02
CA PHE A 196 -0.86 -16.39 2.39
C PHE A 196 -1.51 -15.52 1.31
N PRO A 197 -2.67 -14.88 1.57
CA PRO A 197 -3.27 -13.96 0.61
C PRO A 197 -2.45 -12.67 0.48
N ILE A 198 -2.76 -11.87 -0.54
CA ILE A 198 -2.01 -10.62 -0.86
C ILE A 198 -2.07 -9.56 0.25
N ASP A 199 -3.02 -9.64 1.18
CA ASP A 199 -3.14 -8.74 2.32
C ASP A 199 -2.63 -9.35 3.64
N ALA A 200 -1.97 -10.51 3.58
CA ALA A 200 -1.41 -11.19 4.74
C ALA A 200 -0.36 -10.31 5.44
N GLN A 201 -0.43 -10.30 6.77
CA GLN A 201 0.46 -9.50 7.61
C GLN A 201 1.02 -10.37 8.73
N ALA A 202 2.35 -10.39 8.84
CA ALA A 202 3.05 -11.11 9.89
C ALA A 202 3.22 -10.26 11.15
N PHE A 203 3.15 -10.91 12.30
CA PHE A 203 3.35 -10.36 13.64
C PHE A 203 4.31 -11.25 14.41
N VAL A 204 5.21 -10.63 15.17
CA VAL A 204 6.21 -11.28 16.02
C VAL A 204 6.04 -10.77 17.44
N GLY A 205 5.68 -11.65 18.38
CA GLY A 205 5.41 -11.24 19.77
C GLY A 205 4.29 -10.19 19.89
N GLY A 206 3.29 -10.28 19.00
CA GLY A 206 2.20 -9.31 18.90
C GLY A 206 2.54 -8.01 18.18
N GLN A 207 3.81 -7.76 17.86
CA GLN A 207 4.22 -6.56 17.12
C GLN A 207 4.18 -6.80 15.61
N ARG A 208 3.65 -5.84 14.86
CA ARG A 208 3.60 -5.91 13.40
C ARG A 208 5.00 -5.99 12.81
N CYS A 209 5.24 -6.96 11.95
CA CYS A 209 6.48 -7.04 11.17
C CYS A 209 6.41 -6.05 10.01
N GLN A 210 7.40 -5.17 9.88
CA GLN A 210 7.37 -4.05 8.93
C GLN A 210 7.97 -4.46 7.58
N VAL A 211 7.32 -4.10 6.48
CA VAL A 211 7.90 -4.31 5.15
C VAL A 211 8.74 -3.09 4.81
N GLY A 212 10.06 -3.27 4.77
CA GLY A 212 10.99 -2.21 4.41
C GLY A 212 10.79 -1.71 2.96
N PRO A 213 11.22 -0.47 2.63
CA PRO A 213 11.04 0.12 1.30
C PRO A 213 11.61 -0.74 0.16
N LEU A 214 12.73 -1.42 0.42
CA LEU A 214 13.43 -2.28 -0.54
C LEU A 214 12.63 -3.51 -0.97
N TYR A 215 11.67 -3.96 -0.16
CA TYR A 215 10.91 -5.20 -0.40
C TYR A 215 9.46 -4.93 -0.80
N ARG A 216 9.08 -3.66 -1.00
CA ARG A 216 7.71 -3.31 -1.40
C ARG A 216 7.38 -3.98 -2.74
N GLY A 217 6.35 -4.83 -2.76
CA GLY A 217 5.88 -5.53 -3.96
C GLY A 217 6.52 -6.90 -4.21
N THR A 218 7.61 -7.24 -3.52
CA THR A 218 8.25 -8.57 -3.58
C THR A 218 8.33 -9.25 -2.21
N SER A 219 7.89 -8.57 -1.15
CA SER A 219 7.96 -9.05 0.24
C SER A 219 7.09 -10.23 0.56
N GLN A 220 6.20 -10.67 -0.33
CA GLN A 220 5.24 -11.71 -0.01
C GLN A 220 4.83 -12.51 -1.24
N ASN A 221 4.61 -13.78 -1.02
CA ASN A 221 3.89 -14.66 -1.92
C ASN A 221 3.04 -15.64 -1.11
N LEU A 222 2.42 -16.61 -1.79
CA LEU A 222 1.51 -17.60 -1.18
C LEU A 222 2.18 -18.47 -0.09
N SER A 223 3.51 -18.52 -0.02
CA SER A 223 4.29 -19.41 0.84
C SER A 223 5.26 -18.71 1.79
N HIS A 224 5.52 -17.41 1.61
CA HIS A 224 6.44 -16.67 2.46
C HIS A 224 6.12 -15.18 2.55
N ILE A 225 6.46 -14.60 3.70
CA ILE A 225 6.43 -13.16 3.98
C ILE A 225 7.82 -12.75 4.49
N VAL A 226 8.48 -11.85 3.77
CA VAL A 226 9.75 -11.22 4.11
C VAL A 226 9.48 -9.86 4.76
N CYS A 227 9.96 -9.66 5.98
CA CYS A 227 9.70 -8.44 6.74
C CYS A 227 10.76 -8.20 7.81
N GLU A 228 10.76 -7.02 8.40
CA GLU A 228 11.66 -6.60 9.48
C GLU A 228 10.94 -6.63 10.81
N THR A 229 11.55 -7.25 11.83
CA THR A 229 10.99 -7.29 13.18
C THR A 229 10.84 -5.89 13.77
N SER A 230 9.79 -5.67 14.54
CA SER A 230 9.68 -4.43 15.34
C SER A 230 10.49 -4.55 16.62
N ALA A 231 10.88 -3.39 17.18
CA ALA A 231 11.44 -3.31 18.51
C ALA A 231 10.42 -3.82 19.55
N LEU A 232 10.91 -4.50 20.58
CA LEU A 232 10.05 -4.92 21.68
C LEU A 232 9.65 -3.71 22.54
N PRO A 233 8.35 -3.54 22.87
CA PRO A 233 7.90 -2.48 23.76
C PRO A 233 8.31 -2.73 25.22
N SER A 234 8.47 -4.00 25.61
CA SER A 234 8.97 -4.39 26.93
C SER A 234 9.84 -5.64 26.82
N LEU A 235 10.80 -5.79 27.73
CA LEU A 235 11.66 -6.96 27.83
C LEU A 235 11.07 -8.08 28.71
N ALA A 236 9.76 -8.03 28.99
CA ALA A 236 9.09 -9.02 29.83
C ALA A 236 9.00 -10.40 29.14
N THR A 237 8.82 -10.40 27.82
CA THR A 237 8.76 -11.62 27.01
C THR A 237 9.73 -11.48 25.84
N LEU A 238 10.74 -12.34 25.83
CA LEU A 238 11.76 -12.38 24.76
C LEU A 238 11.41 -13.36 23.64
N ASP A 239 10.48 -14.29 23.88
CA ASP A 239 10.00 -15.21 22.86
C ASP A 239 8.79 -14.63 22.12
N GLY A 240 9.03 -14.22 20.88
CA GLY A 240 8.00 -13.70 19.99
C GLY A 240 7.25 -14.82 19.27
N VAL A 241 5.99 -15.03 19.63
CA VAL A 241 5.08 -15.91 18.88
C VAL A 241 4.83 -15.34 17.48
N ILE A 242 4.88 -16.20 16.45
CA ILE A 242 4.64 -15.79 15.06
C ILE A 242 3.18 -16.01 14.70
N THR A 243 2.50 -14.93 14.30
CA THR A 243 1.12 -14.97 13.82
C THR A 243 1.04 -14.26 12.47
N VAL A 244 0.27 -14.83 11.54
CA VAL A 244 -0.08 -14.20 10.27
C VAL A 244 -1.59 -13.97 10.24
N THR A 245 -2.03 -12.79 9.81
CA THR A 245 -3.45 -12.43 9.70
C THR A 245 -3.77 -11.87 8.33
N SER A 246 -4.99 -12.10 7.84
CA SER A 246 -5.56 -11.43 6.67
C SER A 246 -6.93 -10.88 7.03
N ALA A 247 -7.11 -9.58 6.83
CA ALA A 247 -8.38 -8.92 7.10
C ALA A 247 -9.42 -9.27 6.03
N ARG A 248 -9.00 -9.36 4.77
CA ARG A 248 -9.88 -9.70 3.64
C ARG A 248 -10.39 -11.14 3.74
N ALA A 249 -9.53 -12.07 4.11
CA ALA A 249 -9.92 -13.48 4.26
C ALA A 249 -10.56 -13.78 5.63
N ALA A 250 -10.58 -12.80 6.55
CA ALA A 250 -10.96 -12.99 7.96
C ALA A 250 -10.26 -14.23 8.58
N ALA A 251 -8.97 -14.38 8.29
CA ALA A 251 -8.18 -15.57 8.63
C ALA A 251 -6.97 -15.22 9.50
N SER A 252 -6.61 -16.14 10.39
CA SER A 252 -5.39 -16.07 11.20
C SER A 252 -4.74 -17.44 11.31
N ALA A 253 -3.41 -17.47 11.31
CA ALA A 253 -2.62 -18.67 11.54
C ALA A 253 -1.44 -18.35 12.45
N THR A 254 -1.22 -19.21 13.43
CA THR A 254 -0.14 -19.10 14.40
C THR A 254 0.62 -20.43 14.39
N CYS A 255 1.95 -20.37 14.33
CA CYS A 255 2.77 -21.57 14.48
C CYS A 255 3.15 -21.77 15.96
N THR A 256 3.61 -22.98 16.30
CA THR A 256 4.31 -23.25 17.56
C THR A 256 5.76 -22.76 17.55
N CYS A 257 6.23 -22.23 16.42
CA CYS A 257 7.54 -21.65 16.26
C CYS A 257 7.63 -20.26 16.93
N THR A 258 8.80 -19.94 17.47
CA THR A 258 9.06 -18.65 18.11
C THR A 258 10.26 -17.96 17.47
N TYR A 259 10.28 -16.64 17.59
CA TYR A 259 11.44 -15.81 17.31
C TYR A 259 12.01 -15.29 18.63
N MET A 260 13.27 -15.58 18.91
CA MET A 260 13.93 -15.16 20.13
C MET A 260 14.55 -13.77 19.97
N TYR A 261 14.01 -12.81 20.71
CA TYR A 261 14.65 -11.51 20.89
C TYR A 261 15.75 -11.64 21.95
N ASP A 262 17.00 -11.42 21.54
CA ASP A 262 18.15 -11.79 22.35
C ASP A 262 18.99 -10.58 22.76
N THR A 263 19.01 -10.32 24.06
CA THR A 263 19.76 -9.23 24.70
C THR A 263 21.27 -9.43 24.62
N GLY A 264 21.75 -10.68 24.55
CA GLY A 264 23.17 -11.03 24.48
C GLY A 264 23.82 -10.74 23.14
N ILE A 265 23.05 -10.70 22.04
CA ILE A 265 23.54 -10.27 20.71
C ILE A 265 23.17 -8.84 20.36
N THR A 266 22.29 -8.19 21.11
CA THR A 266 21.87 -6.80 20.84
C THR A 266 23.02 -5.84 21.18
N PRO A 267 23.58 -5.09 20.20
CA PRO A 267 24.57 -4.09 20.49
C PRO A 267 23.95 -2.91 21.26
N ILE A 268 24.73 -2.26 22.11
CA ILE A 268 24.25 -1.16 22.95
C ILE A 268 25.12 0.06 22.70
N VAL A 269 24.54 1.13 22.17
CA VAL A 269 25.20 2.43 22.02
C VAL A 269 25.07 3.18 23.35
N THR A 270 26.21 3.41 24.01
CA THR A 270 26.25 4.12 25.29
C THR A 270 26.59 5.60 25.10
N ARG A 271 27.34 5.96 24.04
CA ARG A 271 27.80 7.34 23.83
C ARG A 271 27.93 7.69 22.37
N VAL A 272 27.36 8.83 22.01
CA VAL A 272 27.53 9.53 20.72
C VAL A 272 28.12 10.92 20.99
N THR A 273 29.24 11.26 20.36
CA THR A 273 29.90 12.57 20.56
C THR A 273 30.57 13.09 19.30
N PRO A 274 30.34 14.36 18.91
CA PRO A 274 29.38 15.30 19.49
C PRO A 274 27.92 14.89 19.20
N LEU A 275 26.96 15.44 19.96
CA LEU A 275 25.51 15.26 19.71
C LEU A 275 24.95 16.25 18.68
N THR A 276 25.80 17.13 18.14
CA THR A 276 25.42 18.13 17.16
C THR A 276 26.52 18.28 16.11
N GLY A 277 26.15 18.54 14.86
CA GLY A 277 27.14 18.74 13.80
C GLY A 277 26.56 19.30 12.50
N GLN A 278 27.45 19.61 11.57
CA GLN A 278 27.18 20.03 10.20
C GLN A 278 27.79 19.03 9.20
N GLU A 279 27.58 19.25 7.90
CA GLU A 279 28.27 18.47 6.85
C GLU A 279 29.79 18.44 7.11
N GLY A 280 30.37 17.25 7.08
CA GLY A 280 31.79 17.01 7.32
C GLY A 280 32.17 16.77 8.78
N THR A 281 31.26 16.99 9.75
CA THR A 281 31.52 16.72 11.19
C THR A 281 31.82 15.24 11.42
N GLU A 282 32.85 14.94 12.19
CA GLU A 282 33.16 13.59 12.65
C GLU A 282 32.48 13.30 13.99
N VAL A 283 31.80 12.16 14.06
CA VAL A 283 31.03 11.72 15.23
C VAL A 283 31.53 10.36 15.68
N ASN A 284 31.95 10.30 16.94
CA ASN A 284 32.41 9.08 17.59
C ASN A 284 31.23 8.39 18.30
N ILE A 285 31.08 7.09 18.05
CA ILE A 285 30.01 6.24 18.54
C ILE A 285 30.65 5.05 19.25
N SER A 286 30.39 4.91 20.55
CA SER A 286 30.96 3.86 21.39
C SER A 286 29.88 3.17 22.22
N GLY A 287 30.20 1.95 22.65
CA GLY A 287 29.31 1.15 23.47
C GLY A 287 29.67 -0.33 23.51
N SER A 288 28.74 -1.15 23.96
CA SER A 288 28.94 -2.60 24.07
C SER A 288 28.58 -3.28 22.76
N ARG A 289 29.47 -4.16 22.27
CA ARG A 289 29.28 -4.97 21.05
C ARG A 289 29.11 -4.17 19.76
N VAL A 290 29.33 -2.86 19.78
CA VAL A 290 29.16 -2.01 18.59
C VAL A 290 30.22 -2.28 17.51
N THR A 291 31.36 -2.86 17.87
CA THR A 291 32.48 -3.15 16.96
C THR A 291 32.50 -4.61 16.45
N LEU A 292 31.51 -5.45 16.80
CA LEU A 292 31.51 -6.89 16.45
C LEU A 292 31.41 -7.16 14.94
N GLU A 293 30.67 -6.33 14.22
CA GLU A 293 30.59 -6.34 12.77
C GLU A 293 30.34 -4.91 12.28
N ARG A 294 30.42 -4.65 10.97
CA ARG A 294 30.16 -3.34 10.39
C ARG A 294 28.66 -3.09 10.24
N PRO A 295 28.06 -2.13 10.96
CA PRO A 295 26.65 -1.79 10.76
C PRO A 295 26.47 -0.80 9.61
N GLU A 296 25.22 -0.67 9.16
CA GLU A 296 24.78 0.48 8.37
C GLU A 296 24.41 1.62 9.32
N PHE A 297 24.98 2.80 9.08
CA PHE A 297 24.70 4.00 9.87
C PHE A 297 23.67 4.85 9.15
N THR A 298 22.65 5.31 9.86
CA THR A 298 21.66 6.24 9.31
C THR A 298 21.27 7.31 10.32
N VAL A 299 20.89 8.49 9.81
CA VAL A 299 20.23 9.55 10.59
C VAL A 299 18.95 9.90 9.86
N ALA A 300 17.79 9.73 10.52
CA ALA A 300 16.47 9.89 9.90
C ALA A 300 16.33 9.13 8.56
N GLY A 301 16.89 7.92 8.48
CA GLY A 301 16.87 7.07 7.28
C GLY A 301 17.89 7.43 6.19
N VAL A 302 18.64 8.53 6.33
CA VAL A 302 19.69 8.88 5.37
C VAL A 302 21.00 8.16 5.73
N PRO A 303 21.62 7.41 4.79
CA PRO A 303 22.85 6.66 5.05
C PRO A 303 24.05 7.57 5.33
N LEU A 304 24.92 7.13 6.24
CA LEU A 304 26.25 7.70 6.50
C LEU A 304 27.32 6.69 6.03
N PRO A 305 27.73 6.70 4.75
CA PRO A 305 28.60 5.65 4.19
C PRO A 305 30.05 5.72 4.67
N ASN A 306 30.50 6.89 5.13
CA ASN A 306 31.86 7.16 5.53
C ASN A 306 32.02 6.90 7.03
N ALA A 307 32.30 5.64 7.36
CA ALA A 307 32.54 5.17 8.72
C ALA A 307 33.87 4.45 8.83
N THR A 308 34.68 4.80 9.84
CA THR A 308 35.94 4.15 10.17
C THR A 308 35.84 3.46 11.54
N LEU A 309 36.39 2.25 11.62
CA LEU A 309 36.45 1.49 12.86
C LEU A 309 37.74 1.84 13.61
N GLY A 310 37.60 2.34 14.84
CA GLY A 310 38.66 2.36 15.84
C GLY A 310 38.61 1.13 16.74
N GLU A 311 39.50 1.04 17.73
CA GLU A 311 39.58 -0.15 18.60
C GLU A 311 38.28 -0.41 19.40
N LEU A 312 37.63 0.65 19.91
CA LEU A 312 36.46 0.55 20.79
C LEU A 312 35.28 1.42 20.33
N GLN A 313 35.37 2.04 19.16
CA GLN A 313 34.37 2.98 18.68
C GLN A 313 34.36 3.08 17.16
N TRP A 314 33.23 3.51 16.62
CA TRP A 314 33.10 3.93 15.23
C TRP A 314 33.22 5.44 15.14
N THR A 315 33.92 5.92 14.11
CA THR A 315 33.89 7.33 13.72
C THR A 315 33.12 7.43 12.41
N VAL A 316 32.04 8.21 12.38
CA VAL A 316 31.24 8.46 11.18
C VAL A 316 31.35 9.92 10.77
N ARG A 317 31.33 10.19 9.47
CA ARG A 317 31.33 11.56 8.96
C ARG A 317 29.93 11.95 8.48
N ILE A 318 29.41 13.05 9.01
CA ILE A 318 28.09 13.58 8.64
C ILE A 318 28.11 14.04 7.18
N GLY A 319 27.22 13.47 6.37
CA GLY A 319 27.03 13.86 4.98
C GLY A 319 26.05 15.02 4.80
N ARG A 320 25.49 15.13 3.60
CA ARG A 320 24.44 16.11 3.26
C ARG A 320 23.11 15.71 3.88
N LEU A 321 22.87 16.20 5.10
CA LEU A 321 21.61 16.00 5.82
C LEU A 321 20.84 17.32 5.92
N PRO A 322 19.53 17.36 5.63
CA PRO A 322 18.73 18.51 6.01
C PRO A 322 18.73 18.70 7.54
N GLY A 323 18.37 19.89 8.01
CA GLY A 323 18.14 20.15 9.42
C GLY A 323 17.23 19.07 10.04
N VAL A 324 17.77 18.33 11.00
CA VAL A 324 17.13 17.13 11.57
C VAL A 324 17.60 16.91 13.00
N ARG A 325 16.72 16.36 13.83
CA ARG A 325 17.05 15.84 15.16
C ARG A 325 16.50 14.42 15.21
N ALA A 326 17.40 13.46 15.23
CA ALA A 326 17.09 12.04 15.23
C ALA A 326 18.27 11.26 15.83
N PRO A 327 18.04 10.08 16.42
CA PRO A 327 19.13 9.22 16.83
C PRO A 327 19.96 8.77 15.63
N ILE A 328 21.26 8.53 15.84
CA ILE A 328 22.08 7.79 14.88
C ILE A 328 21.75 6.31 15.04
N MET A 329 21.10 5.73 14.04
CA MET A 329 20.71 4.32 14.03
C MET A 329 21.84 3.48 13.46
N LEU A 330 22.18 2.39 14.14
CA LEU A 330 23.16 1.39 13.69
C LEU A 330 22.41 0.09 13.39
N ARG A 331 22.34 -0.29 12.11
CA ARG A 331 21.70 -1.52 11.67
C ARG A 331 22.74 -2.62 11.46
N TYR A 332 22.66 -3.66 12.27
CA TYR A 332 23.47 -4.86 12.16
C TYR A 332 22.68 -5.95 11.41
N ARG A 333 23.35 -7.04 11.05
CA ARG A 333 22.73 -8.16 10.33
C ARG A 333 21.57 -8.77 11.10
N LEU A 334 21.70 -8.84 12.43
CA LEU A 334 20.68 -9.40 13.33
C LEU A 334 19.69 -8.36 13.88
N GLY A 335 19.70 -7.13 13.36
CA GLY A 335 18.80 -6.04 13.76
C GLY A 335 19.53 -4.77 14.23
N TYR A 336 18.79 -3.81 14.76
CA TYR A 336 19.35 -2.55 15.25
C TYR A 336 20.13 -2.71 16.56
N ALA A 337 21.08 -1.81 16.81
CA ALA A 337 21.56 -1.58 18.15
C ALA A 337 20.48 -0.93 19.02
N TRP A 338 20.49 -1.25 20.31
CA TRP A 338 19.81 -0.44 21.30
C TRP A 338 20.55 0.88 21.47
N VAL A 339 19.92 1.98 21.10
CA VAL A 339 20.46 3.33 21.28
C VAL A 339 19.69 3.96 22.43
N SER A 340 20.39 4.35 23.50
CA SER A 340 19.80 5.20 24.53
C SER A 340 19.23 6.47 23.88
N ALA A 341 18.23 7.14 24.45
CA ALA A 341 17.48 8.25 23.84
C ALA A 341 18.28 9.53 23.46
N GLN A 342 19.58 9.41 23.22
CA GLN A 342 20.48 10.40 22.63
C GLN A 342 20.08 10.66 21.18
N GLU A 343 19.62 11.88 20.92
CA GLU A 343 19.40 12.38 19.57
C GLU A 343 20.64 13.13 19.08
N PHE A 344 20.94 12.96 17.80
CA PHE A 344 21.91 13.77 17.09
C PHE A 344 21.18 14.88 16.31
N ALA A 345 21.65 16.12 16.43
CA ALA A 345 21.06 17.25 15.73
C ALA A 345 21.98 17.81 14.65
N VAL A 346 21.46 17.88 13.43
CA VAL A 346 22.03 18.66 12.34
C VAL A 346 21.26 19.96 12.23
N TYR A 347 21.99 21.07 12.30
CA TYR A 347 21.40 22.40 12.13
C TYR A 347 21.75 22.94 10.74
N PRO A 348 20.81 23.59 10.04
CA PRO A 348 21.12 24.45 8.91
C PRO A 348 22.17 25.49 9.30
N PHE A 349 23.10 25.77 8.39
CA PHE A 349 24.14 26.77 8.61
C PHE A 349 24.11 27.77 7.47
N ILE A 350 24.20 29.05 7.78
CA ILE A 350 24.14 30.12 6.79
C ILE A 350 25.54 30.69 6.63
N THR A 351 26.02 30.73 5.39
CA THR A 351 27.33 31.27 5.03
C THR A 351 27.22 32.66 4.41
N GLY A 352 26.07 33.02 3.85
CA GLY A 352 25.93 34.29 3.16
C GLY A 352 24.51 34.63 2.73
N ILE A 353 24.33 35.89 2.38
CA ILE A 353 23.08 36.45 1.84
C ILE A 353 23.47 37.40 0.70
N ASN A 354 22.82 37.25 -0.47
CA ASN A 354 23.06 38.07 -1.65
C ASN A 354 21.77 38.32 -2.46
N PRO A 355 21.46 39.57 -2.85
CA PRO A 355 22.11 40.80 -2.41
C PRO A 355 21.83 41.08 -0.94
N ARG A 356 22.69 41.87 -0.31
CA ARG A 356 22.51 42.31 1.10
C ARG A 356 21.56 43.50 1.23
N TRP A 357 21.01 43.98 0.13
CA TRP A 357 20.15 45.15 0.05
C TRP A 357 18.91 44.88 -0.80
N SER A 358 17.84 45.62 -0.53
CA SER A 358 16.58 45.55 -1.29
C SER A 358 15.85 46.89 -1.25
N SER A 359 14.96 47.12 -2.23
CA SER A 359 14.10 48.29 -2.29
C SER A 359 13.02 48.25 -1.20
N TYR A 360 12.56 49.43 -0.77
CA TYR A 360 11.39 49.56 0.14
C TYR A 360 10.11 48.94 -0.43
N ASN A 361 10.01 48.85 -1.76
CA ASN A 361 8.88 48.23 -2.46
C ASN A 361 9.01 46.70 -2.58
N GLY A 362 10.09 46.10 -2.07
CA GLY A 362 10.34 44.67 -2.21
C GLY A 362 10.65 44.26 -3.65
N GLY A 363 10.39 42.99 -3.97
CA GLY A 363 10.52 42.43 -5.33
C GLY A 363 11.93 41.97 -5.70
N GLN A 364 12.91 42.09 -4.81
CA GLN A 364 14.28 41.65 -5.05
C GLN A 364 14.40 40.16 -4.76
N ASN A 365 15.00 39.40 -5.69
CA ASN A 365 15.41 38.02 -5.41
C ASN A 365 16.61 38.04 -4.45
N ILE A 366 16.40 37.49 -3.25
CA ILE A 366 17.41 37.28 -2.22
C ILE A 366 17.80 35.80 -2.23
N THR A 367 19.09 35.53 -2.32
CA THR A 367 19.69 34.21 -2.20
C THR A 367 20.43 34.10 -0.87
N ILE A 368 20.01 33.17 -0.03
CA ILE A 368 20.67 32.79 1.22
C ILE A 368 21.50 31.55 0.93
N THR A 369 22.82 31.65 1.07
CA THR A 369 23.74 30.51 0.89
C THR A 369 24.09 29.87 2.22
N GLY A 370 24.31 28.56 2.21
CA GLY A 370 24.55 27.81 3.43
C GLY A 370 24.71 26.31 3.19
N SER A 371 24.42 25.52 4.21
CA SER A 371 24.39 24.06 4.17
C SER A 371 23.23 23.53 5.02
N ASN A 372 22.87 22.26 4.80
CA ASN A 372 21.87 21.55 5.61
C ASN A 372 20.44 22.15 5.54
N PHE A 373 20.13 22.90 4.48
CA PHE A 373 18.76 23.32 4.18
C PHE A 373 17.90 22.14 3.67
N ARG A 374 16.58 22.26 3.85
CA ARG A 374 15.58 21.34 3.28
C ARG A 374 15.18 21.82 1.90
N GLY A 375 14.90 20.93 0.94
CA GLY A 375 14.71 21.32 -0.46
C GLY A 375 13.67 20.50 -1.22
N THR A 376 12.62 20.02 -0.54
CA THR A 376 11.59 19.16 -1.15
C THR A 376 10.23 19.83 -1.09
N ALA A 377 9.40 19.61 -2.12
CA ALA A 377 8.02 20.07 -2.16
C ALA A 377 7.24 19.50 -0.95
N GLY A 378 6.80 20.39 -0.04
CA GLY A 378 6.05 20.02 1.18
C GLY A 378 6.68 20.47 2.51
N ASP A 379 7.95 20.90 2.52
CA ASP A 379 8.56 21.49 3.72
C ASP A 379 8.19 22.99 3.86
N THR A 380 7.76 23.43 5.05
CA THR A 380 7.44 24.85 5.32
C THR A 380 8.71 25.62 5.72
N ILE A 381 9.53 26.01 4.74
CA ILE A 381 10.61 26.98 4.95
C ILE A 381 9.98 28.37 4.99
N ARG A 382 10.17 29.10 6.08
CA ARG A 382 9.71 30.48 6.21
C ARG A 382 10.91 31.41 6.36
N VAL A 383 11.05 32.31 5.41
CA VAL A 383 12.03 33.40 5.47
C VAL A 383 11.28 34.68 5.77
N THR A 384 11.83 35.54 6.62
CA THR A 384 11.25 36.87 6.88
C THR A 384 12.31 37.94 6.75
N VAL A 385 11.94 39.07 6.15
CA VAL A 385 12.77 40.28 6.05
C VAL A 385 12.04 41.40 6.78
N CYS A 386 12.67 41.97 7.81
CA CYS A 386 12.07 43.01 8.66
C CYS A 386 10.70 42.62 9.27
N GLY A 387 10.51 41.36 9.64
CA GLY A 387 9.26 40.84 10.21
C GLY A 387 8.16 40.51 9.19
N HIS A 388 8.36 40.81 7.91
CA HIS A 388 7.46 40.43 6.83
C HIS A 388 7.92 39.15 6.13
N GLU A 389 6.97 38.33 5.69
CA GLU A 389 7.26 37.09 4.98
C GLU A 389 7.98 37.36 3.64
N CYS A 390 9.10 36.68 3.42
CA CYS A 390 9.82 36.64 2.15
C CYS A 390 9.45 35.32 1.47
N PRO A 391 8.52 35.31 0.49
CA PRO A 391 8.05 34.08 -0.12
C PRO A 391 9.22 33.32 -0.75
N VAL A 392 9.44 32.09 -0.28
CA VAL A 392 10.50 31.21 -0.78
C VAL A 392 10.12 30.73 -2.17
N THR A 393 10.98 31.02 -3.15
CA THR A 393 10.78 30.63 -4.56
C THR A 393 11.46 29.31 -4.90
N ALA A 394 12.60 29.03 -4.26
CA ALA A 394 13.28 27.75 -4.38
C ALA A 394 14.12 27.46 -3.13
N SER A 395 14.38 26.19 -2.90
CA SER A 395 15.36 25.77 -1.91
C SER A 395 16.07 24.50 -2.34
N THR A 396 17.38 24.48 -2.09
CA THR A 396 18.27 23.35 -2.25
C THR A 396 19.00 23.12 -0.93
N HIS A 397 19.83 22.08 -0.84
CA HIS A 397 20.63 21.82 0.36
C HIS A 397 21.56 22.98 0.78
N SER A 398 21.96 23.84 -0.16
CA SER A 398 22.95 24.90 0.05
C SER A 398 22.48 26.31 -0.31
N ALA A 399 21.26 26.45 -0.82
CA ALA A 399 20.70 27.76 -1.14
C ALA A 399 19.19 27.82 -0.87
N ILE A 400 18.72 28.95 -0.36
CA ILE A 400 17.30 29.33 -0.30
C ILE A 400 17.15 30.63 -1.09
N THR A 401 16.22 30.67 -2.04
CA THR A 401 15.87 31.91 -2.73
C THR A 401 14.49 32.38 -2.28
N CYS A 402 14.34 33.67 -2.00
CA CYS A 402 13.05 34.27 -1.69
C CYS A 402 12.93 35.67 -2.33
N VAL A 403 11.69 36.15 -2.47
CA VAL A 403 11.43 37.51 -2.99
C VAL A 403 11.19 38.44 -1.81
N SER A 404 11.97 39.51 -1.72
CA SER A 404 11.82 40.47 -0.61
C SER A 404 10.40 41.06 -0.59
N PRO A 405 9.74 41.11 0.57
CA PRO A 405 8.44 41.73 0.68
C PRO A 405 8.54 43.26 0.58
N PRO A 406 7.50 43.94 0.09
CA PRO A 406 7.36 45.38 0.32
C PRO A 406 7.29 45.63 1.83
N ARG A 407 7.99 46.66 2.32
CA ARG A 407 7.80 47.12 3.70
C ARG A 407 6.49 47.89 3.74
N ALA A 408 5.40 47.19 4.04
CA ALA A 408 4.06 47.76 4.08
C ALA A 408 3.92 48.73 5.26
N ASN A 409 4.41 49.97 5.13
CA ASN A 409 3.80 51.10 5.82
C ASN A 409 4.08 52.46 5.12
N PRO A 410 3.39 52.77 4.00
CA PRO A 410 3.36 54.13 3.44
C PRO A 410 2.89 55.17 4.47
N THR A 411 2.04 54.77 5.42
CA THR A 411 1.50 55.61 6.49
C THR A 411 2.53 55.98 7.58
N ALA A 412 3.47 55.10 7.95
CA ALA A 412 4.58 55.44 8.85
C ALA A 412 5.65 56.32 8.16
N TYR A 413 5.75 56.25 6.83
CA TYR A 413 6.58 57.14 6.02
C TYR A 413 5.95 58.54 5.86
N ALA A 414 4.61 58.60 5.71
CA ALA A 414 3.84 59.84 5.63
C ALA A 414 3.79 60.62 6.96
N ALA A 415 3.96 59.94 8.11
CA ALA A 415 3.94 60.55 9.44
C ALA A 415 5.22 61.33 9.80
N ARG A 416 6.27 61.31 8.96
CA ARG A 416 7.50 62.09 9.23
C ARG A 416 7.37 63.55 8.77
N PRO A 417 7.96 64.51 9.52
CA PRO A 417 7.98 65.93 9.14
C PRO A 417 8.47 66.13 7.70
N ALA A 418 7.87 67.08 6.97
CA ALA A 418 8.10 67.28 5.54
C ALA A 418 9.57 67.50 5.15
N LEU A 419 10.38 68.08 6.05
CA LEU A 419 11.82 68.29 5.85
C LEU A 419 12.64 66.98 5.86
N GLU A 420 12.24 65.98 6.66
CA GLU A 420 12.86 64.65 6.62
C GLU A 420 12.45 63.86 5.38
N ARG A 421 11.21 64.07 4.88
CA ARG A 421 10.75 63.49 3.61
C ARG A 421 11.56 64.00 2.42
N GLN A 422 11.89 65.29 2.38
CA GLN A 422 12.66 65.88 1.28
C GLN A 422 14.14 65.45 1.30
N ALA A 423 14.73 65.26 2.49
CA ALA A 423 16.09 64.71 2.66
C ALA A 423 16.17 63.20 2.36
N TYR A 424 15.08 62.46 2.55
CA TYR A 424 15.00 61.04 2.25
C TYR A 424 14.67 60.76 0.78
N GLN A 425 13.77 61.54 0.17
CA GLN A 425 13.47 61.44 -1.27
C GLN A 425 14.64 61.87 -2.15
N SER A 426 15.43 62.87 -1.71
CA SER A 426 16.66 63.25 -2.42
C SER A 426 17.76 62.18 -2.33
N ARG A 427 17.81 61.39 -1.24
CA ARG A 427 18.69 60.22 -1.12
C ARG A 427 18.21 59.01 -1.94
N LEU A 428 16.90 58.74 -1.98
CA LEU A 428 16.32 57.69 -2.83
C LEU A 428 16.43 57.98 -4.33
N ALA A 429 16.37 59.24 -4.73
CA ALA A 429 16.55 59.66 -6.12
C ALA A 429 18.03 59.62 -6.56
N ALA A 430 18.98 59.71 -5.61
CA ALA A 430 20.40 59.69 -5.89
C ALA A 430 21.01 58.26 -5.86
N THR A 431 20.47 57.35 -5.04
CA THR A 431 20.90 55.95 -4.96
C THR A 431 19.70 55.03 -4.69
N PRO A 432 19.26 54.18 -5.65
CA PRO A 432 18.16 53.23 -5.44
C PRO A 432 18.52 52.06 -4.52
N TYR A 433 19.77 52.02 -4.05
CA TYR A 433 20.31 51.04 -3.10
C TYR A 433 20.83 51.75 -1.86
N LEU A 434 20.65 51.12 -0.70
CA LEU A 434 21.33 51.53 0.54
C LEU A 434 22.82 51.20 0.42
N GLU A 435 23.65 52.18 0.09
CA GLU A 435 25.06 52.16 0.50
C GLU A 435 25.17 52.70 1.93
N VAL A 436 25.83 51.95 2.79
CA VAL A 436 26.12 52.41 4.15
C VAL A 436 27.39 53.26 4.10
N PRO A 437 27.38 54.51 4.60
CA PRO A 437 28.58 55.32 4.68
C PRO A 437 29.63 54.64 5.58
N GLN A 438 30.88 54.61 5.12
CA GLN A 438 32.03 53.97 5.75
C GLN A 438 32.53 54.67 7.03
N ALA A 439 31.64 55.23 7.84
CA ALA A 439 31.98 55.96 9.07
C ALA A 439 31.26 55.36 10.28
N ALA A 440 32.02 54.58 11.04
CA ALA A 440 31.85 54.21 12.45
C ALA A 440 30.46 54.45 13.09
N SER A 441 29.57 53.48 12.95
CA SER A 441 28.52 53.24 13.96
C SER A 441 28.34 51.72 14.11
N ALA A 442 28.40 51.26 15.35
CA ALA A 442 28.63 49.87 15.72
C ALA A 442 27.45 48.89 15.47
N ASN A 443 26.47 49.22 14.62
CA ASN A 443 25.29 48.37 14.39
C ASN A 443 24.84 48.35 12.92
N VAL A 444 25.80 48.40 12.01
CA VAL A 444 25.61 48.06 10.60
C VAL A 444 26.07 46.62 10.44
N ILE A 445 25.27 45.79 9.74
CA ILE A 445 25.60 44.41 9.35
C ILE A 445 27.09 44.30 8.95
N ASP A 446 27.94 43.94 9.91
CA ASP A 446 29.38 43.80 9.71
C ASP A 446 29.74 42.40 9.22
N GLY A 447 28.74 41.54 9.00
CA GLY A 447 28.98 40.18 8.58
C GLY A 447 29.60 39.33 9.67
N ASP A 448 29.45 39.69 10.95
CA ASP A 448 29.77 38.76 12.03
C ASP A 448 28.75 37.62 12.08
N ALA A 449 29.21 36.42 11.74
CA ALA A 449 28.44 35.18 11.67
C ALA A 449 28.18 34.54 13.05
N THR A 450 28.41 35.25 14.16
CA THR A 450 28.26 34.71 15.52
C THR A 450 26.85 34.95 16.09
N THR A 451 25.82 34.37 15.48
CA THR A 451 24.50 34.29 16.14
C THR A 451 24.50 33.15 17.17
N SER A 452 24.41 33.52 18.45
CA SER A 452 24.30 32.59 19.58
C SER A 452 22.88 32.04 19.74
N TYR A 453 22.77 30.77 20.15
CA TYR A 453 21.54 29.98 20.22
C TYR A 453 21.04 29.86 21.68
N ASN A 454 19.73 30.02 21.92
CA ASN A 454 19.11 29.56 23.17
C ASN A 454 17.73 28.92 22.93
N MET A 455 17.56 27.68 23.40
CA MET A 455 16.38 26.83 23.16
C MET A 455 15.54 26.76 24.44
N THR A 456 14.24 27.11 24.37
CA THR A 456 13.30 26.80 25.46
C THR A 456 12.65 25.43 25.22
N ARG A 457 12.61 24.62 26.29
CA ARG A 457 12.06 23.26 26.34
C ARG A 457 10.54 23.28 26.15
N SER A 458 10.07 23.09 24.91
CA SER A 458 8.87 22.28 24.60
C SER A 458 8.53 22.40 23.12
N LEU A 459 8.62 21.27 22.40
CA LEU A 459 7.98 21.01 21.11
C LEU A 459 8.42 21.88 19.92
N GLY A 460 9.58 21.54 19.32
CA GLY A 460 9.96 22.00 17.97
C GLY A 460 11.42 22.45 17.87
N ILE A 461 12.11 22.02 16.82
CA ILE A 461 13.45 22.51 16.46
C ILE A 461 13.23 23.82 15.71
N SER A 462 13.67 24.95 16.28
CA SER A 462 13.57 26.26 15.66
C SER A 462 14.97 26.77 15.33
N LEU A 463 15.20 27.23 14.10
CA LEU A 463 16.34 28.09 13.76
C LEU A 463 15.88 29.53 13.63
N ALA A 464 16.71 30.45 14.10
CA ALA A 464 16.48 31.89 14.03
C ALA A 464 17.54 32.56 13.15
N ILE A 465 17.12 33.54 12.35
CA ILE A 465 17.99 34.53 11.72
C ILE A 465 17.48 35.87 12.23
N GLY A 466 18.29 36.54 13.05
CA GLY A 466 18.00 37.89 13.55
C GLY A 466 18.80 38.93 12.78
N LEU A 467 18.14 40.03 12.41
CA LEU A 467 18.79 41.27 11.99
C LEU A 467 18.44 42.32 13.04
N ASP A 468 19.44 42.71 13.83
CA ASP A 468 19.35 43.75 14.86
C ASP A 468 19.44 45.14 14.22
N LEU A 469 18.60 46.07 14.69
CA LEU A 469 18.54 47.46 14.22
C LEU A 469 18.21 48.40 15.40
N GLY A 470 18.94 48.35 16.52
CA GLY A 470 18.72 49.16 17.74
C GLY A 470 18.22 50.61 17.53
N ASP A 471 17.48 51.26 18.44
CA ASP A 471 17.51 51.24 19.91
C ASP A 471 16.11 51.13 20.57
N GLN A 472 16.07 50.50 21.75
CA GLN A 472 15.06 50.63 22.83
C GLN A 472 13.60 50.18 22.59
N VAL A 473 13.33 49.26 21.66
CA VAL A 473 12.04 48.53 21.66
C VAL A 473 12.27 47.04 21.38
N TYR A 474 11.89 46.21 22.36
CA TYR A 474 11.91 44.75 22.26
C TYR A 474 11.05 44.25 21.09
N ALA A 475 11.66 43.69 20.05
CA ALA A 475 10.97 42.84 19.10
C ALA A 475 11.09 41.38 19.57
N ARG A 476 10.10 40.96 20.36
CA ARG A 476 9.95 39.58 20.81
C ARG A 476 9.61 38.69 19.61
N ILE A 477 10.37 37.60 19.49
CA ILE A 477 10.39 36.63 18.39
C ILE A 477 9.08 35.83 18.37
N ALA A 478 8.45 35.68 17.20
CA ALA A 478 7.35 34.73 17.01
C ALA A 478 7.46 33.95 15.68
N ASN A 479 7.78 32.65 15.84
CA ASN A 479 7.44 31.46 15.06
C ASN A 479 7.74 31.37 13.55
N VAL A 480 8.59 30.40 13.21
CA VAL A 480 8.42 29.54 12.03
C VAL A 480 7.87 28.22 12.55
N GLY A 481 6.57 27.98 12.33
CA GLY A 481 5.93 26.72 12.70
C GLY A 481 5.96 25.74 11.54
N TYR A 482 6.24 24.48 11.83
CA TYR A 482 5.88 23.35 10.97
C TYR A 482 4.62 22.73 11.56
N ALA A 483 3.52 22.69 10.79
CA ALA A 483 2.37 21.88 11.17
C ALA A 483 2.73 20.41 10.91
N THR A 484 2.86 19.62 11.97
CA THR A 484 2.80 18.16 11.84
C THR A 484 1.37 17.78 11.42
N PRO A 485 1.14 16.95 10.39
CA PRO A 485 -0.12 16.24 10.31
C PRO A 485 -0.27 15.41 11.59
N PRO A 486 -1.50 15.19 12.10
CA PRO A 486 -1.71 14.44 13.32
C PRO A 486 -1.08 13.05 13.18
N MET A 487 0.03 12.83 13.90
CA MET A 487 0.43 11.48 14.24
C MET A 487 -0.62 10.97 15.23
N ARG A 488 -1.33 9.90 14.84
CA ARG A 488 -2.12 9.12 15.79
C ARG A 488 -1.19 8.72 16.93
N HIS A 489 -1.40 9.30 18.10
CA HIS A 489 -0.89 8.75 19.33
C HIS A 489 -1.43 7.31 19.45
N HIS A 490 -0.54 6.34 19.40
CA HIS A 490 -0.66 5.25 20.35
C HIS A 490 -0.15 5.83 21.67
N GLU A 491 -1.08 6.44 22.41
CA GLU A 491 -0.92 6.60 23.85
C GLU A 491 -0.77 5.20 24.44
N LEU A 492 0.34 5.03 25.15
CA LEU A 492 0.50 4.01 26.17
C LEU A 492 -0.25 4.53 27.39
N ASP A 493 -1.45 4.00 27.58
CA ASP A 493 -2.05 3.73 28.89
C ASP A 493 -2.33 2.22 28.96
#